data_AF-A0A161ZU95-F1
#
_entry.id   AF-A0A161ZU95-F1
#
_cell.length_a   1.000
_cell.length_b   1.000
_cell.length_c   1.000
_cell.angle_alpha   90.00
_cell.angle_beta   90.00
_cell.angle_gamma   90.00
#
_symmetry.space_group_name_H-M   'P 1'
#
loop_
_entity.id
_entity.type
_entity.pdbx_description
1 polymer ?
#
loop_
_entity_poly.entity_id
_entity_poly.type
_entity_poly.pdbx_seq_one_letter_code
_entity_poly.pdbx_strand_id
1 'polypeptide(L)'
;MISDKSKTLLEQMRIDADEYFESLHKRFHDDYRVFTDVLDSFNCNTKTQPEFAFRDFWQQKYASYPIESELCNWAFELFNNIKRFYSGGVFELFKNRQVEWGAPPIRIKREDIPTNSDIKQLEVEVTIYRGLSRDEFESKNYAQPWTIDIETARRFAHEIYKDKVKGIVVKAAVPRSKVIYFDAKDNEQEVIIEYGVISCAEVTV
;
A
#
# COMPACT_ATOMS: atom_id res chain seq x y z
N MET A 1 21.27 -4.05 9.25
CA MET A 1 21.46 -2.88 8.37
C MET A 1 21.02 -3.33 6.99
N ILE A 2 20.07 -2.63 6.38
CA ILE A 2 19.56 -3.01 5.05
C ILE A 2 20.65 -2.78 3.99
N SER A 3 20.77 -3.69 3.02
CA SER A 3 21.73 -3.57 1.92
C SER A 3 21.33 -2.45 0.95
N ASP A 4 22.30 -1.85 0.25
CA ASP A 4 22.03 -0.84 -0.79
C ASP A 4 21.11 -1.38 -1.89
N LYS A 5 21.31 -2.65 -2.27
CA LYS A 5 20.44 -3.36 -3.23
C LYS A 5 18.98 -3.37 -2.75
N SER A 6 18.75 -3.72 -1.48
CA SER A 6 17.42 -3.80 -0.89
C SER A 6 16.76 -2.42 -0.77
N LYS A 7 17.54 -1.37 -0.43
CA LYS A 7 17.05 0.02 -0.47
C LYS A 7 16.61 0.43 -1.88
N THR A 8 17.46 0.18 -2.89
CA THR A 8 17.14 0.49 -4.29
C THR A 8 15.89 -0.23 -4.77
N LEU A 9 15.69 -1.50 -4.39
CA LEU A 9 14.48 -2.24 -4.76
C LEU A 9 13.22 -1.59 -4.14
N LEU A 10 13.25 -1.24 -2.86
CA LEU A 10 12.12 -0.58 -2.21
C LEU A 10 11.81 0.79 -2.83
N GLU A 11 12.84 1.57 -3.16
CA GLU A 11 12.68 2.85 -3.86
C GLU A 11 12.00 2.67 -5.24
N GLN A 12 12.38 1.63 -6.00
CA GLN A 12 11.73 1.28 -7.27
C GLN A 12 10.27 0.86 -7.07
N MET A 13 9.95 0.21 -5.96
CA MET A 13 8.59 -0.15 -5.55
C MET A 13 7.79 1.04 -5.00
N ARG A 14 8.37 2.25 -4.93
CA ARG A 14 7.80 3.45 -4.29
C ARG A 14 7.53 3.31 -2.79
N ILE A 15 8.34 2.52 -2.11
CA ILE A 15 8.32 2.32 -0.67
C ILE A 15 9.47 3.12 -0.05
N ASP A 16 9.17 3.90 0.98
CA ASP A 16 10.19 4.55 1.79
C ASP A 16 10.81 3.50 2.73
N ALA A 17 12.09 3.21 2.51
CA ALA A 17 12.78 2.15 3.24
C ALA A 17 12.96 2.50 4.72
N ASP A 18 13.20 3.77 5.06
CA ASP A 18 13.43 4.17 6.45
C ASP A 18 12.11 4.11 7.22
N GLU A 19 11.03 4.68 6.67
CA GLU A 19 9.68 4.59 7.26
C GLU A 19 9.24 3.13 7.43
N TYR A 20 9.46 2.29 6.41
CA TYR A 20 9.07 0.90 6.47
C TYR A 20 9.84 0.14 7.55
N PHE A 21 11.17 0.24 7.58
CA PHE A 21 11.97 -0.48 8.57
C PHE A 21 11.81 0.07 9.99
N GLU A 22 11.54 1.36 10.17
CA GLU A 22 11.14 1.92 11.47
C GLU A 22 9.83 1.29 11.96
N SER A 23 8.83 1.16 11.07
CA SER A 23 7.54 0.53 11.42
C SER A 23 7.71 -0.94 11.79
N LEU A 24 8.54 -1.69 11.05
CA LEU A 24 8.82 -3.10 11.32
C LEU A 24 9.59 -3.26 12.64
N HIS A 25 10.59 -2.41 12.90
CA HIS A 25 11.33 -2.43 14.16
C HIS A 25 10.42 -2.13 15.37
N LYS A 26 9.50 -1.17 15.23
CA LYS A 26 8.51 -0.89 16.28
C LYS A 26 7.57 -2.08 16.54
N ARG A 27 7.27 -2.88 15.52
CA ARG A 27 6.35 -4.03 15.61
C ARG A 27 7.01 -5.32 16.08
N PHE A 28 8.20 -5.63 15.56
CA PHE A 28 8.88 -6.92 15.74
C PHE A 28 10.22 -6.82 16.49
N HIS A 29 10.59 -5.62 16.97
CA HIS A 29 11.87 -5.39 17.63
C HIS A 29 13.03 -5.87 16.76
N ASP A 30 13.97 -6.63 17.32
CA ASP A 30 15.14 -7.14 16.58
C ASP A 30 14.80 -8.17 15.49
N ASP A 31 13.61 -8.80 15.53
CA ASP A 31 13.21 -9.81 14.56
C ASP A 31 12.86 -9.21 13.18
N TYR A 32 12.72 -7.88 13.09
CA TYR A 32 12.51 -7.17 11.82
C TYR A 32 13.63 -7.39 10.77
N ARG A 33 14.78 -7.94 11.19
CA ARG A 33 15.89 -8.26 10.27
C ARG A 33 15.51 -9.33 9.23
N VAL A 34 14.49 -10.15 9.51
CA VAL A 34 13.94 -11.13 8.56
C VAL A 34 13.51 -10.47 7.24
N PHE A 35 13.00 -9.24 7.29
CA PHE A 35 12.54 -8.54 6.09
C PHE A 35 13.71 -8.10 5.19
N THR A 36 14.88 -7.77 5.77
CA THR A 36 16.11 -7.57 4.99
C THR A 36 16.52 -8.86 4.30
N ASP A 37 16.48 -9.98 5.02
CA ASP A 37 16.82 -11.29 4.46
C ASP A 37 15.90 -11.68 3.31
N VAL A 38 14.60 -11.38 3.39
CA VAL A 38 13.64 -11.59 2.30
C VAL A 38 14.04 -10.78 1.07
N LEU A 39 14.27 -9.46 1.22
CA LEU A 39 14.67 -8.59 0.10
C LEU A 39 16.01 -9.02 -0.54
N ASP A 40 16.97 -9.44 0.28
CA ASP A 40 18.28 -9.87 -0.19
C ASP A 40 18.21 -11.23 -0.91
N SER A 41 17.37 -12.15 -0.41
CA SER A 41 17.25 -13.52 -0.92
C SER A 41 16.37 -13.63 -2.16
N PHE A 42 15.34 -12.78 -2.28
CA PHE A 42 14.35 -12.88 -3.34
C PHE A 42 14.53 -11.79 -4.39
N ASN A 43 15.20 -12.15 -5.48
CA ASN A 43 15.25 -11.37 -6.71
C ASN A 43 14.19 -11.90 -7.67
N CYS A 44 12.90 -11.64 -7.41
CA CYS A 44 11.78 -12.22 -8.16
C CYS A 44 11.61 -11.59 -9.56
N ASN A 45 12.70 -11.46 -10.34
CA ASN A 45 12.72 -10.94 -11.72
C ASN A 45 11.74 -11.65 -12.68
N THR A 46 11.11 -12.76 -12.26
CA THR A 46 10.05 -13.46 -12.99
C THR A 46 8.85 -13.75 -12.09
N LYS A 47 7.64 -13.71 -12.67
CA LYS A 47 6.32 -14.06 -12.08
C LYS A 47 6.25 -15.45 -11.41
N THR A 48 7.28 -16.26 -11.58
CA THR A 48 7.22 -17.71 -11.47
C THR A 48 7.88 -18.25 -10.22
N GLN A 49 8.42 -17.41 -9.32
CA GLN A 49 8.93 -17.94 -8.07
C GLN A 49 7.76 -18.56 -7.27
N PRO A 50 7.80 -19.89 -7.09
CA PRO A 50 6.68 -20.62 -6.52
C PRO A 50 6.64 -20.40 -5.01
N GLU A 51 5.45 -20.49 -4.43
CA GLU A 51 5.24 -20.25 -2.99
C GLU A 51 6.10 -21.14 -2.08
N PHE A 52 6.47 -22.34 -2.57
CA PHE A 52 7.39 -23.22 -1.85
C PHE A 52 8.77 -22.59 -1.64
N ALA A 53 9.22 -21.66 -2.50
CA ALA A 53 10.51 -20.99 -2.33
C ALA A 53 10.57 -20.16 -1.03
N PHE A 54 9.47 -19.48 -0.67
CA PHE A 54 9.39 -18.79 0.62
C PHE A 54 9.35 -19.78 1.77
N ARG A 55 8.56 -20.86 1.65
CA ARG A 55 8.48 -21.90 2.69
C ARG A 55 9.84 -22.53 2.97
N ASP A 56 10.59 -22.87 1.93
CA ASP A 56 11.93 -23.47 2.05
C ASP A 56 12.90 -22.48 2.71
N PHE A 57 12.89 -21.22 2.28
CA PHE A 57 13.67 -20.15 2.92
C PHE A 57 13.33 -20.01 4.41
N TRP A 58 12.04 -19.98 4.75
CA TRP A 58 11.58 -19.84 6.13
C TRP A 58 12.02 -21.02 6.98
N GLN A 59 11.82 -22.25 6.50
CA GLN A 59 12.23 -23.46 7.21
C GLN A 59 13.74 -23.57 7.37
N GLN A 60 14.54 -23.06 6.42
CA GLN A 60 15.99 -23.14 6.53
C GLN A 60 16.59 -22.11 7.49
N LYS A 61 16.07 -20.88 7.50
CA LYS A 61 16.65 -19.78 8.28
C LYS A 61 15.91 -19.43 9.57
N TYR A 62 14.61 -19.71 9.63
CA TYR A 62 13.69 -19.23 10.66
C TYR A 62 12.80 -20.36 11.21
N ALA A 63 13.25 -21.62 11.18
CA ALA A 63 12.51 -22.79 11.66
C ALA A 63 12.02 -22.70 13.12
N SER A 64 12.64 -21.85 13.95
CA SER A 64 12.19 -21.60 15.32
C SER A 64 10.88 -20.81 15.40
N TYR A 65 10.46 -20.14 14.33
CA TYR A 65 9.23 -19.36 14.27
C TYR A 65 8.10 -20.17 13.63
N PRO A 66 6.89 -20.20 14.22
CA PRO A 66 5.72 -20.83 13.61
C PRO A 66 5.41 -20.24 12.22
N ILE A 67 4.99 -21.09 11.28
CA ILE A 67 4.66 -20.66 9.91
C ILE A 67 3.44 -19.73 9.86
N GLU A 68 2.57 -19.80 10.86
CA GLU A 68 1.39 -18.94 11.02
C GLU A 68 1.65 -17.73 11.95
N SER A 69 2.91 -17.51 12.34
CA SER A 69 3.26 -16.34 13.16
C SER A 69 3.03 -15.05 12.39
N GLU A 70 2.70 -13.97 13.10
CA GLU A 70 2.54 -12.64 12.48
C GLU A 70 3.79 -12.23 11.69
N LEU A 71 4.98 -12.50 12.23
CA LEU A 71 6.26 -12.24 11.57
C LEU A 71 6.37 -12.99 10.22
N CYS A 72 6.00 -14.28 10.20
CA CYS A 72 6.00 -15.09 8.98
C CYS A 72 5.00 -14.55 7.95
N ASN A 73 3.79 -14.23 8.38
CA ASN A 73 2.74 -13.71 7.51
C ASN A 73 3.14 -12.38 6.86
N TRP A 74 3.74 -11.46 7.63
CA TRP A 74 4.22 -10.18 7.12
C TRP A 74 5.42 -10.35 6.19
N ALA A 75 6.36 -11.24 6.52
CA ALA A 75 7.50 -11.56 5.64
C ALA A 75 7.04 -12.21 4.33
N PHE A 76 6.02 -13.06 4.38
CA PHE A 76 5.41 -13.68 3.21
C PHE A 76 4.70 -12.65 2.33
N GLU A 77 4.00 -11.68 2.93
CA GLU A 77 3.38 -10.59 2.18
C GLU A 77 4.43 -9.69 1.53
N LEU A 78 5.58 -9.43 2.16
CA LEU A 78 6.70 -8.74 1.49
C LEU A 78 7.20 -9.53 0.27
N PHE A 79 7.37 -10.85 0.41
CA PHE A 79 7.71 -11.73 -0.72
C PHE A 79 6.69 -11.65 -1.86
N ASN A 80 5.39 -11.68 -1.54
CA ASN A 80 4.32 -11.54 -2.53
C ASN A 80 4.31 -10.15 -3.18
N ASN A 81 4.62 -9.10 -2.43
CA ASN A 81 4.74 -7.74 -2.95
C ASN A 81 5.91 -7.60 -3.94
N ILE A 82 7.06 -8.20 -3.66
CA ILE A 82 8.17 -8.26 -4.61
C ILE A 82 7.69 -8.96 -5.91
N LYS A 83 6.97 -10.09 -5.80
CA LYS A 83 6.40 -10.78 -6.97
C LYS A 83 5.42 -9.89 -7.75
N ARG A 84 4.49 -9.20 -7.09
CA ARG A 84 3.53 -8.28 -7.72
C ARG A 84 4.25 -7.14 -8.46
N PHE A 85 5.30 -6.59 -7.87
CA PHE A 85 6.12 -5.56 -8.49
C PHE A 85 6.77 -6.02 -9.80
N TYR A 86 7.44 -7.17 -9.80
CA TYR A 86 8.03 -7.69 -11.04
C TYR A 86 6.98 -8.19 -12.06
N SER A 87 5.76 -8.45 -11.60
CA SER A 87 4.64 -8.95 -12.41
C SER A 87 3.95 -7.89 -13.24
N GLY A 88 3.76 -6.70 -12.68
CA GLY A 88 2.98 -5.63 -13.30
C GLY A 88 3.37 -4.25 -12.81
N GLY A 89 4.60 -4.12 -12.32
CA GLY A 89 5.16 -2.87 -11.83
C GLY A 89 4.53 -2.39 -10.52
N VAL A 90 4.76 -1.11 -10.24
CA VAL A 90 4.24 -0.43 -9.04
C VAL A 90 2.71 -0.42 -9.03
N PHE A 91 2.05 -0.32 -10.18
CA PHE A 91 0.58 -0.30 -10.24
C PHE A 91 -0.05 -1.61 -9.79
N GLU A 92 0.43 -2.76 -10.29
CA GLU A 92 -0.04 -4.09 -9.85
C GLU A 92 0.21 -4.30 -8.36
N LEU A 93 1.41 -3.92 -7.88
CA LEU A 93 1.75 -3.96 -6.47
C LEU A 93 0.77 -3.10 -5.65
N PHE A 94 0.53 -1.85 -6.06
CA PHE A 94 -0.34 -0.93 -5.36
C PHE A 94 -1.77 -1.47 -5.26
N LYS A 95 -2.35 -1.99 -6.33
CA LYS A 95 -3.74 -2.47 -6.37
C LYS A 95 -3.97 -3.76 -5.58
N ASN A 96 -2.95 -4.61 -5.43
CA ASN A 96 -3.14 -5.97 -4.90
C ASN A 96 -2.46 -6.22 -3.54
N ARG A 97 -1.85 -5.20 -2.93
CA ARG A 97 -1.22 -5.30 -1.60
C ARG A 97 -2.25 -5.62 -0.51
N GLN A 98 -1.84 -6.37 0.51
CA GLN A 98 -2.68 -6.66 1.69
C GLN A 98 -2.17 -5.86 2.89
N VAL A 99 -2.82 -4.72 3.17
CA VAL A 99 -2.37 -3.78 4.20
C VAL A 99 -2.46 -4.40 5.59
N GLU A 100 -3.47 -5.24 5.82
CA GLU A 100 -3.66 -6.01 7.06
C GLU A 100 -2.50 -6.98 7.37
N TRP A 101 -1.71 -7.35 6.36
CA TRP A 101 -0.55 -8.23 6.49
C TRP A 101 0.76 -7.44 6.43
N GLY A 102 0.72 -6.15 6.77
CA GLY A 102 1.91 -5.32 6.93
C GLY A 102 2.54 -4.84 5.63
N ALA A 103 1.77 -4.83 4.53
CA ALA A 103 2.25 -4.22 3.31
C ALA A 103 2.59 -2.74 3.54
N PRO A 104 3.78 -2.27 3.14
CA PRO A 104 4.20 -0.90 3.35
C PRO A 104 3.32 0.10 2.59
N PRO A 105 3.28 1.36 3.03
CA PRO A 105 2.74 2.46 2.22
C PRO A 105 3.47 2.56 0.88
N ILE A 106 2.71 2.77 -0.19
CA ILE A 106 3.23 2.92 -1.56
C ILE A 106 2.79 4.27 -2.10
N ARG A 107 3.75 5.12 -2.44
CA ARG A 107 3.52 6.47 -2.99
C ARG A 107 3.58 6.43 -4.50
N ILE A 108 2.53 5.86 -5.11
CA ILE A 108 2.44 5.67 -6.56
C ILE A 108 2.37 7.01 -7.31
N LYS A 109 3.08 7.12 -8.43
CA LYS A 109 3.18 8.33 -9.25
C LYS A 109 2.57 8.13 -10.63
N ARG A 110 2.39 9.23 -11.38
CA ARG A 110 1.76 9.21 -12.71
C ARG A 110 2.49 8.32 -13.71
N GLU A 111 3.82 8.31 -13.68
CA GLU A 111 4.64 7.46 -14.55
C GLU A 111 4.50 5.95 -14.26
N ASP A 112 3.94 5.60 -13.11
CA ASP A 112 3.72 4.21 -12.70
C ASP A 112 2.36 3.66 -13.16
N ILE A 113 1.44 4.54 -13.59
CA ILE A 113 0.06 4.20 -13.97
C ILE A 113 0.00 3.75 -15.45
N PRO A 114 -0.75 2.68 -15.78
CA PRO A 114 -0.96 2.30 -17.18
C PRO A 114 -1.78 3.35 -17.94
N THR A 115 -1.62 3.41 -19.26
CA THR A 115 -2.20 4.47 -20.09
C THR A 115 -3.73 4.42 -20.23
N ASN A 116 -4.35 3.29 -19.88
CA ASN A 116 -5.80 3.09 -19.88
C ASN A 116 -6.41 3.64 -18.58
N SER A 117 -6.73 4.93 -18.59
CA SER A 117 -7.47 5.54 -17.49
C SER A 117 -8.58 6.45 -17.99
N ASP A 118 -9.70 6.41 -17.29
CA ASP A 118 -10.93 7.13 -17.61
C ASP A 118 -10.96 8.55 -17.02
N ILE A 119 -9.82 9.11 -16.62
CA ILE A 119 -9.72 10.45 -16.00
C ILE A 119 -10.48 11.52 -16.77
N LYS A 120 -10.49 11.46 -18.11
CA LYS A 120 -11.20 12.44 -18.97
C LYS A 120 -12.71 12.47 -18.73
N GLN A 121 -13.29 11.42 -18.17
CA GLN A 121 -14.70 11.33 -17.82
C GLN A 121 -15.04 12.09 -16.53
N LEU A 122 -14.04 12.36 -15.69
CA LEU A 122 -14.23 13.16 -14.48
C LEU A 122 -14.45 14.64 -14.80
N GLU A 123 -15.15 15.34 -13.91
CA GLU A 123 -15.31 16.80 -13.92
C GLU A 123 -13.96 17.52 -13.79
N VAL A 124 -13.93 18.82 -14.12
CA VAL A 124 -12.68 19.62 -14.04
C VAL A 124 -12.16 19.72 -12.61
N GLU A 125 -13.08 19.81 -11.66
CA GLU A 125 -12.83 19.72 -10.23
C GLU A 125 -13.53 18.45 -9.72
N VAL A 126 -12.79 17.58 -9.03
CA VAL A 126 -13.26 16.26 -8.61
C VAL A 126 -13.40 16.27 -7.09
N THR A 127 -14.61 16.01 -6.61
CA THR A 127 -14.83 15.75 -5.18
C THR A 127 -14.52 14.29 -4.91
N ILE A 128 -13.63 14.05 -3.96
CA ILE A 128 -13.18 12.72 -3.56
C ILE A 128 -13.37 12.53 -2.06
N TYR A 129 -13.60 11.28 -1.66
CA TYR A 129 -13.87 10.83 -0.31
C TYR A 129 -12.89 9.73 0.10
N ARG A 130 -12.63 9.64 1.41
CA ARG A 130 -11.83 8.57 2.00
C ARG A 130 -12.29 8.28 3.42
N GLY A 131 -12.43 6.99 3.73
CA GLY A 131 -12.53 6.51 5.10
C GLY A 131 -11.13 6.33 5.67
N LEU A 132 -10.86 6.92 6.85
CA LEU A 132 -9.53 6.89 7.45
C LEU A 132 -9.58 6.97 8.99
N SER A 133 -8.43 6.75 9.62
CA SER A 133 -8.27 6.88 11.07
C SER A 133 -8.15 8.35 11.49
N ARG A 134 -8.45 8.63 12.76
CA ARG A 134 -8.25 9.97 13.33
C ARG A 134 -6.78 10.41 13.26
N ASP A 135 -5.84 9.49 13.46
CA ASP A 135 -4.40 9.77 13.39
C ASP A 135 -3.98 10.20 11.97
N GLU A 136 -4.50 9.53 10.92
CA GLU A 136 -4.23 9.92 9.52
C GLU A 136 -4.72 11.36 9.27
N PHE A 137 -5.94 11.68 9.75
CA PHE A 137 -6.50 13.03 9.62
C PHE A 137 -5.69 14.10 10.35
N GLU A 138 -5.31 13.85 11.61
CA GLU A 138 -4.56 14.80 12.43
C GLU A 138 -3.15 15.02 11.88
N SER A 139 -2.53 13.98 11.32
CA SER A 139 -1.22 14.09 10.65
C SER A 139 -1.26 14.88 9.34
N LYS A 140 -2.45 14.99 8.70
CA LYS A 140 -2.66 15.52 7.34
C LYS A 140 -1.85 14.79 6.27
N ASN A 141 -1.32 13.61 6.58
CA ASN A 141 -0.57 12.78 5.66
C ASN A 141 -1.51 11.75 5.04
N TYR A 142 -2.33 12.20 4.10
CA TYR A 142 -3.38 11.38 3.53
C TYR A 142 -2.83 10.34 2.55
N ALA A 143 -3.20 9.09 2.76
CA ALA A 143 -2.81 7.99 1.89
C ALA A 143 -3.64 7.95 0.60
N GLN A 144 -3.14 7.18 -0.36
CA GLN A 144 -3.85 6.76 -1.57
C GLN A 144 -4.39 5.33 -1.37
N PRO A 145 -5.50 4.93 -2.01
CA PRO A 145 -6.34 5.70 -2.95
C PRO A 145 -7.50 6.45 -2.27
N TRP A 146 -8.28 7.17 -3.07
CA TRP A 146 -9.55 7.81 -2.69
C TRP A 146 -10.69 7.22 -3.52
N THR A 147 -11.93 7.61 -3.27
CA THR A 147 -13.10 7.24 -4.08
C THR A 147 -13.95 8.47 -4.39
N ILE A 148 -14.66 8.49 -5.53
CA ILE A 148 -15.68 9.52 -5.79
C ILE A 148 -17.05 9.15 -5.20
N ASP A 149 -17.20 7.95 -4.65
CA ASP A 149 -18.41 7.46 -4.00
C ASP A 149 -18.29 7.55 -2.47
N ILE A 150 -19.14 8.39 -1.86
CA ILE A 150 -19.17 8.56 -0.39
C ILE A 150 -19.58 7.28 0.33
N GLU A 151 -20.43 6.44 -0.25
CA GLU A 151 -20.87 5.20 0.39
C GLU A 151 -19.73 4.18 0.48
N THR A 152 -18.90 4.10 -0.56
CA THR A 152 -17.65 3.34 -0.51
C THR A 152 -16.71 3.84 0.58
N ALA A 153 -16.52 5.17 0.72
CA ALA A 153 -15.71 5.73 1.80
C ALA A 153 -16.29 5.43 3.19
N ARG A 154 -17.62 5.49 3.35
CA ARG A 154 -18.31 5.09 4.59
C ARG A 154 -18.10 3.62 4.89
N ARG A 155 -18.23 2.73 3.90
CA ARG A 155 -17.97 1.30 4.07
C ARG A 155 -16.57 1.05 4.62
N PHE A 156 -15.54 1.63 4.02
CA PHE A 156 -14.16 1.50 4.50
C PHE A 156 -13.97 2.04 5.91
N ALA A 157 -14.56 3.19 6.26
CA ALA A 157 -14.49 3.74 7.61
C ALA A 157 -15.14 2.83 8.66
N HIS A 158 -16.15 2.03 8.29
CA HIS A 158 -16.85 1.12 9.20
C HIS A 158 -16.20 -0.27 9.26
N GLU A 159 -15.83 -0.85 8.12
CA GLU A 159 -15.32 -2.22 8.04
C GLU A 159 -13.89 -2.34 8.56
N ILE A 160 -13.02 -1.40 8.18
CA ILE A 160 -11.59 -1.46 8.55
C ILE A 160 -11.39 -1.12 10.04
N TYR A 161 -12.26 -0.29 10.61
CA TYR A 161 -12.12 0.20 11.98
C TYR A 161 -13.20 -0.30 12.95
N LYS A 162 -13.89 -1.39 12.58
CA LYS A 162 -14.99 -1.97 13.36
C LYS A 162 -14.63 -2.24 14.82
N ASP A 163 -13.37 -2.63 15.05
CA ASP A 163 -12.93 -3.13 16.36
C ASP A 163 -12.13 -2.11 17.18
N LYS A 164 -11.66 -1.00 16.58
CA LYS A 164 -10.87 0.03 17.27
C LYS A 164 -11.03 1.40 16.59
N VAL A 165 -11.73 2.30 17.28
CA VAL A 165 -11.92 3.73 16.94
C VAL A 165 -12.79 3.92 15.69
N LYS A 166 -13.96 4.57 15.81
CA LYS A 166 -14.81 4.89 14.65
C LYS A 166 -13.97 5.61 13.59
N GLY A 167 -13.75 4.96 12.44
CA GLY A 167 -13.17 5.62 11.27
C GLY A 167 -14.01 6.84 10.93
N ILE A 168 -13.36 7.86 10.37
CA ILE A 168 -14.03 9.06 9.91
C ILE A 168 -14.02 9.10 8.39
N VAL A 169 -15.06 9.70 7.82
CA VAL A 169 -15.12 9.98 6.38
C VAL A 169 -14.75 11.42 6.17
N VAL A 170 -13.78 11.65 5.31
CA VAL A 170 -13.37 12.99 4.90
C VAL A 170 -13.60 13.17 3.41
N LYS A 171 -13.75 14.43 3.00
CA LYS A 171 -13.84 14.84 1.59
C LYS A 171 -12.79 15.89 1.26
N ALA A 172 -12.37 15.92 0.01
CA ALA A 172 -11.54 16.98 -0.57
C ALA A 172 -11.96 17.25 -2.01
N ALA A 173 -11.72 18.47 -2.48
CA ALA A 173 -11.86 18.82 -3.90
C ALA A 173 -10.46 18.93 -4.51
N VAL A 174 -10.22 18.26 -5.63
CA VAL A 174 -8.94 18.31 -6.33
C VAL A 174 -9.16 18.62 -7.82
N PRO A 175 -8.28 19.40 -8.46
CA PRO A 175 -8.33 19.55 -9.90
C PRO A 175 -8.13 18.19 -10.58
N ARG A 176 -8.86 17.91 -11.66
CA ARG A 176 -8.69 16.68 -12.46
C ARG A 176 -7.27 16.46 -12.94
N SER A 177 -6.52 17.55 -13.18
CA SER A 177 -5.10 17.47 -13.54
C SER A 177 -4.24 16.82 -12.46
N LYS A 178 -4.70 16.75 -11.21
CA LYS A 178 -4.05 16.07 -10.09
C LYS A 178 -4.48 14.63 -9.90
N VAL A 179 -5.49 14.17 -10.65
CA VAL A 179 -5.83 12.75 -10.72
C VAL A 179 -4.84 12.04 -11.64
N ILE A 180 -4.29 10.92 -11.17
CA ILE A 180 -3.35 10.08 -11.92
C ILE A 180 -3.98 8.77 -12.40
N TYR A 181 -5.07 8.31 -11.78
CA TYR A 181 -5.84 7.15 -12.22
C TYR A 181 -7.31 7.25 -11.80
N PHE A 182 -8.17 6.75 -12.67
CA PHE A 182 -9.58 6.46 -12.47
C PHE A 182 -10.00 5.36 -13.45
N ASP A 183 -10.81 4.42 -12.99
CA ASP A 183 -11.48 3.41 -13.80
C ASP A 183 -12.98 3.52 -13.56
N ALA A 184 -13.73 3.92 -14.60
CA ALA A 184 -15.16 4.14 -14.46
C ALA A 184 -15.95 2.83 -14.23
N LYS A 185 -15.34 1.68 -14.53
CA LYS A 185 -15.93 0.35 -14.35
C LYS A 185 -15.63 -0.25 -12.99
N ASP A 186 -14.75 0.38 -12.21
CA ASP A 186 -14.42 -0.06 -10.87
C ASP A 186 -15.62 0.15 -9.92
N ASN A 187 -16.00 -0.90 -9.19
CA ASN A 187 -17.17 -0.85 -8.31
C ASN A 187 -16.96 0.08 -7.12
N GLU A 188 -15.71 0.32 -6.73
CA GLU A 188 -15.34 1.22 -5.63
C GLU A 188 -15.16 2.66 -6.12
N GLN A 189 -15.29 2.88 -7.43
CA GLN A 189 -15.06 4.16 -8.10
C GLN A 189 -13.73 4.78 -7.64
N GLU A 190 -12.70 3.93 -7.56
CA GLU A 190 -11.39 4.30 -7.03
C GLU A 190 -10.72 5.38 -7.88
N VAL A 191 -10.23 6.41 -7.19
CA VAL A 191 -9.42 7.48 -7.77
C VAL A 191 -8.07 7.52 -7.07
N ILE A 192 -7.01 7.53 -7.87
CA ILE A 192 -5.66 7.79 -7.39
C ILE A 192 -5.27 9.21 -7.79
N ILE A 193 -4.85 10.00 -6.81
CA ILE A 193 -4.38 11.39 -6.99
C ILE A 193 -2.87 11.46 -6.79
N GLU A 194 -2.21 12.51 -7.27
CA GLU A 194 -0.81 12.78 -6.90
C GLU A 194 -0.65 12.87 -5.37
N TYR A 195 0.31 12.13 -4.83
CA TYR A 195 0.57 12.10 -3.39
C TYR A 195 0.93 13.50 -2.86
N GLY A 196 0.40 13.86 -1.68
CA GLY A 196 0.64 15.16 -1.04
C GLY A 196 -0.16 16.33 -1.62
N VAL A 197 -1.05 16.13 -2.61
CA VAL A 197 -1.90 17.21 -3.14
C VAL A 197 -2.94 17.71 -2.15
N ILE A 198 -3.45 16.83 -1.28
CA ILE A 198 -4.43 17.20 -0.26
C ILE A 198 -3.70 17.72 0.96
N SER A 199 -3.80 19.02 1.21
CA SER A 199 -3.31 19.68 2.43
C SER A 199 -4.40 19.90 3.47
N CYS A 200 -5.67 19.84 3.07
CA CYS A 200 -6.85 19.99 3.91
C CYS A 200 -7.97 19.09 3.39
N ALA A 201 -8.61 18.34 4.29
CA ALA A 201 -9.82 17.58 4.02
C ALA A 201 -10.87 17.94 5.08
N GLU A 202 -12.14 17.92 4.70
CA GLU A 202 -13.26 18.25 5.58
C GLU A 202 -13.90 16.96 6.10
N VAL A 203 -14.15 16.87 7.40
CA VAL A 203 -14.91 15.75 7.96
C VAL A 203 -16.35 15.83 7.45
N THR A 204 -16.84 14.72 6.91
CA THR A 204 -18.21 14.58 6.41
C THR A 204 -19.04 13.85 7.46
N VAL A 205 -20.29 14.30 7.66
CA VAL A 205 -21.26 13.67 8.57
C VAL A 205 -21.87 12.42 7.94
#